data_AF-A0A5C8S0Q5-F1
#
_entry.id   AF-A0A5C8S0Q5-F1
#
_cell.length_a   1.000
_cell.length_b   1.000
_cell.length_c   1.000
_cell.angle_alpha   90.00
_cell.angle_beta   90.00
_cell.angle_gamma   90.00
#
_symmetry.space_group_name_H-M   'P 1'
#
loop_
_entity.id
_entity.type
_entity.pdbx_description
1 polymer ?
#
loop_
_entity_poly.entity_id
_entity_poly.type
_entity_poly.pdbx_seq_one_letter_code
_entity_poly.pdbx_strand_id
1 'polypeptide(L)' 'MTEPAPPWKPMATAPHDRPITIQAERWVAFYETMRVETFAGCRWSEGGSVRNPVPYWRRLPPGWSPIGWL' A
#
# COMPACT_ATOMS: atom_id res chain seq x y z
N MET A 1 15.29 -12.81 -21.22
CA MET A 1 15.07 -11.36 -21.22
C MET A 1 14.35 -11.04 -19.93
N THR A 2 14.99 -10.34 -19.00
CA THR A 2 14.36 -9.96 -17.74
C THR A 2 13.47 -8.76 -18.04
N GLU A 3 12.16 -8.97 -18.10
CA GLU A 3 11.21 -7.88 -18.27
C GLU A 3 11.41 -6.89 -17.10
N PRO A 4 11.63 -5.59 -17.36
CA PRO A 4 11.76 -4.63 -16.27
C PRO A 4 10.48 -4.66 -15.45
N ALA A 5 10.61 -4.79 -14.13
CA ALA A 5 9.45 -4.74 -13.24
C ALA A 5 8.62 -3.50 -13.59
N PRO A 6 7.30 -3.63 -13.83
CA PRO A 6 6.51 -2.49 -14.25
C PRO A 6 6.63 -1.38 -13.20
N PRO A 7 6.75 -0.11 -13.61
CA PRO A 7 6.99 0.97 -12.67
C PRO A 7 5.82 1.06 -11.71
N TRP A 8 6.12 1.06 -10.41
CA TRP A 8 5.14 1.31 -9.36
C TRP A 8 4.40 2.62 -9.65
N LYS A 9 3.08 2.55 -9.66
CA LYS A 9 2.22 3.71 -9.90
C LYS A 9 1.93 4.43 -8.58
N PRO A 10 1.75 5.76 -8.56
CA PRO A 10 1.42 6.49 -7.34
C PRO A 10 0.14 5.95 -6.69
N MET A 11 0.15 5.74 -5.37
CA MET A 11 -1.01 5.19 -4.63
C MET A 11 -2.31 5.97 -4.80
N ALA A 12 -2.22 7.29 -5.02
CA ALA A 12 -3.37 8.14 -5.28
C ALA A 12 -4.17 7.74 -6.55
N THR A 13 -3.57 6.94 -7.43
CA THR A 13 -4.18 6.46 -8.68
C THR A 13 -4.62 5.00 -8.60
N ALA A 14 -4.55 4.39 -7.41
CA ALA A 14 -4.86 2.98 -7.26
C ALA A 14 -6.34 2.71 -7.53
N PRO A 15 -6.68 1.63 -8.25
CA PRO A 15 -8.06 1.26 -8.51
C PRO A 15 -8.77 0.77 -7.25
N HIS A 16 -10.06 1.11 -7.10
CA HIS A 16 -10.87 0.71 -5.93
C HIS A 16 -11.72 -0.55 -6.20
N ASP A 17 -11.84 -0.93 -7.47
CA ASP A 17 -12.72 -1.97 -7.99
C ASP A 17 -12.07 -3.36 -8.06
N ARG A 18 -10.74 -3.44 -7.99
CA ARG A 18 -9.98 -4.69 -8.08
C ARG A 18 -8.87 -4.82 -7.03
N PRO A 19 -8.42 -6.05 -6.74
CA PRO A 19 -7.21 -6.26 -5.97
C PRO A 19 -5.98 -5.77 -6.74
N ILE A 20 -4.99 -5.25 -6.01
CA ILE A 20 -3.70 -4.80 -6.54
C ILE A 20 -2.55 -5.31 -5.67
N THR A 21 -1.33 -5.21 -6.18
CA THR A 21 -0.12 -5.32 -5.35
C THR A 21 0.25 -3.92 -4.87
N ILE A 22 0.56 -3.76 -3.60
CA ILE A 22 1.07 -2.51 -3.04
C ILE A 22 2.52 -2.68 -2.61
N GLN A 23 3.32 -1.67 -2.85
CA GLN A 23 4.58 -1.43 -2.16
C GLN A 23 4.25 -0.54 -0.97
N ALA A 24 4.68 -0.93 0.22
CA ALA A 24 4.46 -0.17 1.44
C ALA A 24 5.76 -0.07 2.24
N GLU A 25 5.84 0.99 3.04
CA GLU A 25 6.97 1.25 3.92
C GLU A 25 6.53 1.30 5.39
N ARG A 26 7.46 0.96 6.27
CA ARG A 26 7.27 1.07 7.72
C ARG A 26 8.57 1.48 8.38
N TRP A 27 8.47 2.48 9.25
CA TRP A 27 9.55 2.80 10.18
C TRP A 27 9.63 1.77 11.30
N VAL A 28 10.81 1.18 11.48
CA VAL A 28 11.07 0.23 12.55
C VAL A 28 11.99 0.89 13.57
N ALA A 29 11.38 1.52 14.58
CA ALA A 29 12.09 2.31 15.60
C ALA A 29 13.19 1.54 16.32
N PHE A 30 13.01 0.24 16.60
CA PHE A 30 14.02 -0.59 17.27
C PHE A 30 15.34 -0.70 16.48
N TYR A 31 15.26 -0.64 15.15
CA TYR A 31 16.42 -0.73 14.25
C TYR A 31 16.72 0.61 13.55
N GLU A 32 15.98 1.68 13.89
CA GLU A 32 16.05 2.99 13.26
C GLU A 32 16.15 2.93 11.72
N THR A 33 15.32 2.09 11.10
CA THR A 33 15.37 1.84 9.66
C THR A 33 13.99 1.86 9.00
N MET A 34 13.95 2.25 7.73
CA MET A 34 12.77 2.14 6.86
C MET A 34 12.78 0.77 6.20
N ARG A 35 11.75 -0.03 6.48
CA ARG A 35 11.52 -1.31 5.80
C ARG A 35 10.51 -1.12 4.69
N VAL A 36 10.82 -1.61 3.49
CA VAL A 36 9.92 -1.60 2.33
C VAL A 36 9.56 -3.02 1.96
N GLU A 37 8.27 -3.29 1.78
CA GLU A 37 7.75 -4.61 1.39
C GLU A 37 6.62 -4.50 0.37
N THR A 38 6.38 -5.60 -0.34
CA THR A 38 5.30 -5.73 -1.29
C THR A 38 4.21 -6.65 -0.74
N PHE A 39 2.96 -6.23 -0.88
CA PHE A 39 1.79 -6.95 -0.41
C PHE A 39 0.84 -7.18 -1.57
N ALA A 40 0.60 -8.45 -1.91
CA ALA A 40 -0.28 -8.82 -3.01
C ALA A 40 -1.76 -8.89 -2.56
N GLY A 41 -2.67 -8.59 -3.49
CA GLY A 41 -4.11 -8.75 -3.28
C GLY A 41 -4.71 -7.74 -2.30
N CYS A 42 -4.07 -6.58 -2.13
CA CYS A 42 -4.59 -5.48 -1.33
C CYS A 42 -5.74 -4.78 -2.05
N ARG A 43 -6.69 -4.23 -1.28
CA ARG A 43 -7.87 -3.52 -1.80
C ARG A 43 -8.05 -2.19 -1.10
N TRP A 44 -8.27 -1.13 -1.87
CA TRP A 44 -8.59 0.18 -1.35
C TRP A 44 -9.99 0.13 -0.78
N SER A 45 -10.13 0.53 0.48
CA SER A 45 -11.43 0.65 1.12
C SER A 45 -11.58 2.09 1.58
N GLU A 46 -12.60 2.77 1.09
CA GLU A 46 -13.03 4.03 1.68
C GLU A 46 -13.60 3.71 3.06
N GLY A 47 -12.95 4.24 4.10
CA GLY A 47 -13.44 4.10 5.46
C GLY A 47 -14.74 4.88 5.63
N GLY A 48 -15.86 4.18 5.53
CA GLY A 48 -17.21 4.72 5.72
C GLY A 48 -17.51 5.09 7.18
N SER A 49 -16.72 5.98 7.77
CA SER A 49 -17.06 6.65 9.02
C SER A 49 -16.81 8.14 8.86
N VAL A 50 -17.84 8.93 9.16
CA VAL A 50 -17.79 10.40 9.21
C VAL A 50 -16.63 10.91 10.09
N ARG A 51 -16.13 10.07 11.02
CA ARG A 51 -15.01 10.38 11.92
C ARG A 51 -13.63 9.97 11.42
N ASN A 52 -13.55 9.05 10.46
CA ASN A 52 -12.28 8.57 9.90
C ASN A 52 -12.42 8.46 8.38
N PRO A 53 -12.39 9.59 7.65
CA PRO A 53 -12.52 9.63 6.19
C PRO A 53 -11.27 9.12 5.46
N VAL A 54 -10.27 8.59 6.18
CA VAL A 54 -8.99 8.25 5.58
C VAL A 54 -9.13 6.92 4.84
N PRO A 55 -8.77 6.88 3.54
CA PRO A 55 -8.73 5.62 2.82
C PRO A 55 -7.70 4.68 3.45
N TYR A 56 -8.05 3.40 3.56
CA TYR A 56 -7.13 2.40 4.11
C TYR A 56 -7.15 1.11 3.29
N TRP A 57 -6.02 0.42 3.32
CA TRP A 57 -5.87 -0.88 2.67
C TRP A 57 -6.26 -1.98 3.64
N ARG A 58 -7.38 -2.65 3.37
CA ARG A 58 -7.97 -3.64 4.29
C ARG A 58 -7.06 -4.84 4.64
N ARG A 59 -5.97 -5.06 3.88
CA ARG A 59 -5.03 -6.18 4.07
C ARG A 59 -3.62 -5.75 4.42
N LEU A 60 -3.36 -4.45 4.51
CA LEU A 60 -2.05 -3.97 4.89
C LEU A 60 -1.91 -4.07 6.42
N PRO A 61 -0.82 -4.65 6.96
CA PRO A 61 -0.68 -4.78 8.39
C PRO A 61 -0.59 -3.40 9.08
N PRO A 62 -1.01 -3.27 10.35
CA PRO A 62 -0.93 -2.01 11.07
C PRO A 62 0.49 -1.42 11.10
N GLY A 63 0.58 -0.10 10.92
CA GLY A 63 1.83 0.65 10.94
C GLY A 63 2.62 0.61 9.62
N TRP A 64 2.09 -0.03 8.58
CA TRP A 64 2.62 0.10 7.23
C TRP A 64 1.86 1.17 6.45
N SER A 65 2.59 1.92 5.64
CA SER A 65 2.07 3.00 4.79
C SER A 65 2.30 2.66 3.31
N PRO A 66 1.26 2.65 2.48
CA PRO A 66 1.39 2.35 1.05
C PRO A 66 2.12 3.50 0.32
N ILE A 67 3.06 3.18 -0.57
CA ILE A 67 3.84 4.15 -1.35
C ILE A 67 3.69 4.00 -2.87
N GLY A 68 3.36 2.81 -3.37
CA GLY A 68 3.08 2.59 -4.80
C GLY A 68 2.27 1.33 -5.09
N TRP A 69 1.61 1.24 -6.25
CA TRP A 69 0.80 0.08 -6.65
C TRP A 69 1.17 -0.52 -8.02
N LEU A 70 0.85 -1.81 -8.17
CA LEU A 70 0.95 -2.61 -9.39
C LEU A 70 -0.35 -3.39 -9.64
#